data_AF-A0A090TPV0-F1
#
_entry.id   AF-A0A090TPV0-F1
#
_cell.length_a   1.000
_cell.length_b   1.000
_cell.length_c   1.000
_cell.angle_alpha   90.00
_cell.angle_beta   90.00
_cell.angle_gamma   90.00
#
_symmetry.space_group_name_H-M   'P 1'
#
loop_
_entity.id
_entity.type
_entity.pdbx_description
1 polymer ?
#
loop_
_entity_poly.entity_id
_entity_poly.type
_entity_poly.pdbx_seq_one_letter_code
_entity_poly.pdbx_strand_id
1 'polypeptide(L)'
;MILFLNIVGGLSIGMMQHSLGFTEALQIYTLLTIGDGLVAQIPSLLLSIAAAIMVTRQNTDEDMGQQVVFQLFDNPKALTITAGILGVMGIVPGMPHFAFLLLALLAGGGAYWMHRKQQAKADEKNLPAEVGANSSDPLRRQKSSLGMMFILLM
;
A
#
# COMPACT_ATOMS: atom_id res chain seq x y z
N MET A 1 -32.08 -13.33 -16.68
CA MET A 1 -32.23 -14.45 -17.64
C MET A 1 -32.25 -15.82 -16.96
N ILE A 2 -31.54 -16.03 -15.84
CA ILE A 2 -31.61 -17.28 -15.05
C ILE A 2 -33.05 -17.65 -14.65
N LEU A 3 -33.86 -16.69 -14.21
CA LEU A 3 -35.24 -16.94 -13.78
C LEU A 3 -36.13 -17.45 -14.91
N PHE A 4 -35.97 -16.90 -16.11
CA PHE A 4 -36.69 -17.35 -17.30
C PHE A 4 -36.26 -18.76 -17.72
N LEU A 5 -34.95 -19.06 -17.69
CA LEU A 5 -34.43 -20.39 -18.02
C LEU A 5 -34.90 -21.46 -17.04
N ASN A 6 -34.89 -21.17 -15.74
CA ASN A 6 -35.32 -22.13 -14.72
C ASN A 6 -36.84 -22.40 -14.77
N ILE A 7 -37.65 -21.37 -15.06
CA ILE A 7 -39.10 -21.54 -15.21
C ILE A 7 -39.43 -22.27 -16.52
N VAL A 8 -38.94 -21.80 -17.68
CA VAL A 8 -39.29 -22.40 -18.98
C VAL A 8 -38.64 -23.77 -19.17
N GLY A 9 -37.37 -23.92 -18.80
CA GLY A 9 -36.65 -25.19 -18.88
C GLY A 9 -37.16 -26.21 -17.87
N GLY A 10 -37.38 -25.80 -16.62
CA GLY A 10 -37.95 -26.64 -15.56
C GLY A 10 -39.37 -27.10 -15.87
N LEU A 11 -40.23 -26.21 -16.38
CA LEU A 11 -41.59 -26.55 -16.80
C LEU A 11 -41.59 -27.53 -17.97
N SER A 12 -40.76 -27.29 -18.98
CA SER A 12 -40.66 -28.16 -20.16
C SER A 12 -40.19 -29.57 -19.78
N ILE A 13 -39.14 -29.68 -18.95
CA ILE A 13 -38.61 -30.97 -18.48
C ILE A 13 -39.58 -31.63 -17.48
N GLY A 14 -40.20 -30.86 -16.58
CA GLY A 14 -41.15 -31.35 -15.59
C GLY A 14 -42.39 -31.99 -16.20
N MET A 15 -42.89 -31.40 -17.29
CA MET A 15 -44.03 -31.97 -18.02
C MET A 15 -43.65 -33.14 -18.93
N MET A 16 -42.49 -33.08 -19.60
CA MET A 16 -42.08 -34.11 -20.57
C MET A 16 -41.44 -35.34 -19.94
N GLN A 17 -40.69 -35.18 -18.84
CA GLN A 17 -39.90 -36.26 -18.23
C GLN A 17 -40.43 -36.69 -16.85
N HIS A 18 -41.00 -35.77 -16.07
CA HIS A 18 -41.51 -36.07 -14.73
C HIS A 18 -43.03 -36.28 -14.67
N SER A 19 -43.73 -36.24 -15.81
CA SER A 19 -45.19 -36.44 -15.90
C SER A 19 -46.01 -35.54 -14.96
N LEU A 20 -45.46 -34.39 -14.59
CA LEU A 20 -46.13 -33.44 -13.71
C LEU A 20 -47.20 -32.67 -14.49
N GLY A 21 -48.34 -32.41 -13.85
CA GLY A 21 -49.34 -31.51 -14.41
C GLY A 21 -48.79 -30.09 -14.57
N PHE A 22 -49.23 -29.37 -15.60
CA PHE A 22 -48.75 -28.00 -15.92
C PHE A 22 -48.73 -27.08 -14.69
N THR A 23 -49.81 -27.08 -13.90
CA THR A 23 -49.96 -26.27 -12.69
C THR A 23 -48.99 -26.66 -11.57
N GLU A 24 -48.74 -27.96 -11.41
CA GLU A 24 -47.87 -28.50 -10.37
C GLU A 24 -46.40 -28.23 -10.71
N ALA A 25 -45.99 -28.46 -11.96
CA ALA A 25 -44.66 -28.11 -12.45
C ALA A 25 -44.40 -26.59 -12.34
N LEU A 26 -45.40 -25.75 -12.65
CA LEU A 26 -45.30 -24.30 -12.46
C LEU A 26 -44.99 -23.92 -11.01
N GLN A 27 -45.71 -24.48 -10.03
CA GLN A 27 -45.46 -24.18 -8.62
C GLN A 27 -44.08 -24.63 -8.15
N ILE A 28 -43.68 -25.86 -8.47
CA ILE A 28 -42.42 -26.44 -8.01
C ILE A 28 -41.22 -25.67 -8.58
N TYR A 29 -41.16 -25.48 -9.90
CA TYR A 29 -40.02 -24.83 -10.53
C TYR A 29 -39.99 -23.31 -10.29
N THR A 30 -41.15 -22.66 -10.09
CA THR A 30 -41.18 -21.24 -9.67
C THR A 30 -40.62 -21.07 -8.26
N LEU A 31 -41.02 -21.92 -7.31
CA LEU A 31 -40.51 -21.88 -5.93
C LEU A 31 -39.00 -22.13 -5.89
N LEU A 32 -38.53 -23.15 -6.63
CA LEU A 32 -37.11 -23.49 -6.70
C LEU A 32 -36.27 -22.34 -7.30
N THR A 33 -36.81 -21.66 -8.31
CA THR A 33 -36.15 -20.52 -8.98
C THR A 33 -36.08 -19.28 -8.09
N ILE A 34 -37.14 -18.98 -7.34
CA ILE A 34 -37.14 -17.87 -6.38
C ILE A 34 -36.12 -18.16 -5.26
N GLY A 35 -36.08 -19.41 -4.78
CA GLY A 35 -35.12 -19.88 -3.79
C GLY A 35 -33.67 -19.70 -4.24
N ASP A 36 -33.33 -20.12 -5.47
CA ASP A 36 -32.00 -19.96 -6.06
C ASP A 36 -31.57 -18.48 -6.16
N GLY A 37 -32.50 -17.60 -6.58
CA GLY A 37 -32.26 -16.15 -6.63
C GLY A 37 -32.01 -15.53 -5.24
N LEU A 38 -32.78 -15.94 -4.23
CA LEU A 38 -32.61 -15.46 -2.86
C LEU A 38 -31.33 -15.98 -2.20
N VAL A 39 -30.98 -17.25 -2.42
CA VAL A 39 -29.75 -17.87 -1.90
C VAL A 39 -28.51 -17.22 -2.50
N ALA A 40 -28.55 -16.80 -3.76
CA ALA A 40 -27.44 -16.06 -4.39
C ALA A 40 -27.31 -14.61 -3.90
N GLN A 41 -28.43 -13.97 -3.51
CA GLN A 41 -28.48 -12.55 -3.19
C GLN A 41 -28.20 -12.22 -1.72
N ILE A 42 -28.68 -13.04 -0.78
CA ILE A 42 -28.44 -12.81 0.65
C ILE A 42 -26.93 -12.72 0.97
N PRO A 43 -26.06 -13.64 0.47
CA PRO A 43 -24.62 -13.55 0.69
C PRO A 43 -24.01 -12.30 0.04
N SER A 44 -24.49 -11.94 -1.15
CA SER A 44 -24.00 -10.76 -1.89
C SER A 44 -24.31 -9.46 -1.14
N LEU A 45 -25.51 -9.34 -0.57
CA LEU A 45 -25.92 -8.17 0.23
C LEU A 45 -25.10 -8.09 1.53
N LEU A 46 -24.94 -9.22 2.23
CA LEU A 46 -24.13 -9.29 3.44
C LEU A 46 -22.66 -8.93 3.18
N LEU A 47 -22.09 -9.43 2.08
CA LEU A 47 -20.72 -9.09 1.65
C LEU A 47 -20.59 -7.60 1.33
N SER A 48 -21.56 -7.01 0.63
CA SER A 48 -21.56 -5.59 0.31
C SER A 48 -21.60 -4.71 1.57
N ILE A 49 -22.46 -5.05 2.53
CA ILE A 49 -22.56 -4.33 3.81
C ILE A 49 -21.27 -4.50 4.62
N ALA A 50 -20.71 -5.72 4.69
CA ALA A 50 -19.46 -5.98 5.38
C ALA A 50 -18.28 -5.18 4.77
N ALA A 51 -18.20 -5.11 3.45
CA ALA A 51 -17.20 -4.31 2.74
C ALA A 51 -17.40 -2.80 2.98
N ALA A 52 -18.64 -2.31 2.94
CA ALA A 52 -18.96 -0.91 3.23
C ALA A 52 -18.57 -0.52 4.67
N ILE A 53 -18.89 -1.36 5.65
CA ILE A 53 -18.47 -1.17 7.05
C ILE A 53 -16.94 -1.17 7.12
N MET A 54 -16.26 -2.14 6.49
CA MET A 54 -14.80 -2.23 6.50
C MET A 54 -14.13 -0.97 5.94
N VAL A 55 -14.63 -0.44 4.83
CA VAL A 55 -14.12 0.81 4.20
C VAL A 55 -14.26 2.00 5.13
N THR A 56 -15.32 2.06 5.94
CA THR A 56 -15.54 3.18 6.88
C THR A 56 -14.91 2.99 8.27
N ARG A 57 -14.40 1.79 8.61
CA ARG A 57 -13.93 1.44 9.97
C ARG A 57 -12.43 1.64 10.21
N GLN A 58 -11.74 2.39 9.36
CA GLN A 58 -10.33 2.79 9.56
C GLN A 58 -10.18 4.30 9.42
N ASN A 59 -10.71 5.04 10.38
CA ASN A 59 -10.27 6.40 10.67
C ASN A 59 -9.56 6.36 12.01
N THR A 60 -8.24 6.20 11.98
CA THR A 60 -7.41 6.79 13.03
C THR A 60 -7.23 8.24 12.58
N ASP A 61 -7.56 9.22 13.41
CA ASP A 61 -7.60 10.66 13.08
C ASP A 61 -6.24 11.30 12.74
N GLU A 62 -5.24 10.54 12.30
CA GLU A 62 -4.16 11.10 11.51
C GLU A 62 -4.62 11.14 10.06
N ASP A 63 -4.77 12.36 9.53
CA ASP A 63 -5.12 12.63 8.14
C ASP A 63 -4.40 11.65 7.21
N MET A 64 -5.15 10.74 6.57
CA MET A 64 -4.63 9.85 5.51
C MET A 64 -3.82 10.65 4.48
N GLY A 65 -4.25 11.89 4.19
CA GLY A 65 -3.50 12.83 3.37
C GLY A 65 -2.12 13.21 3.94
N GLN A 66 -2.03 13.46 5.25
CA GLN A 66 -0.78 13.75 5.94
C GLN A 66 0.17 12.55 5.92
N GLN A 67 -0.34 11.33 6.11
CA GLN A 67 0.48 10.11 6.01
C GLN A 67 0.99 9.89 4.58
N VAL A 68 0.17 10.10 3.55
CA VAL A 68 0.58 9.99 2.15
C VAL A 68 1.66 11.02 1.81
N VAL A 69 1.47 12.28 2.23
CA VAL A 69 2.49 13.32 2.06
C VAL A 69 3.78 12.93 2.77
N PHE A 70 3.69 12.47 4.03
CA PHE A 70 4.87 12.04 4.78
C PHE A 70 5.59 10.88 4.08
N GLN A 71 4.88 9.87 3.56
CA GLN A 71 5.48 8.75 2.84
C GLN A 71 6.16 9.18 1.54
N LEU A 72 5.59 10.13 0.80
CA LEU A 72 6.21 10.67 -0.42
C LEU A 72 7.52 11.41 -0.10
N PHE A 73 7.56 12.14 1.01
CA PHE A 73 8.73 12.93 1.45
C PHE A 73 9.69 12.19 2.39
N ASP A 74 9.37 10.98 2.87
CA ASP A 74 10.24 10.16 3.71
C ASP A 74 10.80 8.94 2.95
N ASN A 75 10.21 8.62 1.80
CA ASN A 75 10.67 7.54 0.92
C ASN A 75 11.47 8.07 -0.28
N PRO A 76 12.80 7.92 -0.31
CA PRO A 76 13.64 8.45 -1.40
C PRO A 76 13.32 7.80 -2.74
N LYS A 77 12.79 6.56 -2.75
CA LYS A 77 12.35 5.87 -3.98
C LYS A 77 11.13 6.57 -4.59
N ALA A 78 10.15 6.96 -3.77
CA ALA A 78 8.97 7.68 -4.24
C ALA A 78 9.35 9.06 -4.82
N LEU A 79 10.25 9.78 -4.14
CA LEU A 79 10.72 11.08 -4.58
C LEU A 79 11.57 11.00 -5.87
N THR A 80 12.35 9.93 -6.05
CA THR A 80 13.13 9.66 -7.28
C THR A 80 12.22 9.41 -8.48
N ILE A 81 11.16 8.60 -8.31
CA ILE A 81 10.18 8.33 -9.38
C ILE A 81 9.47 9.64 -9.77
N THR A 82 9.09 10.44 -8.77
CA THR A 82 8.45 11.75 -8.98
C THR A 82 9.37 12.69 -9.77
N ALA A 83 10.65 12.78 -9.41
CA ALA A 83 11.64 13.57 -10.15
C ALA A 83 11.79 13.10 -11.62
N GLY A 84 11.76 11.80 -11.86
CA GLY A 84 11.79 11.23 -13.21
C GLY A 84 10.57 11.61 -14.04
N ILE A 85 9.36 11.50 -13.48
CA ILE A 85 8.11 11.89 -14.16
C ILE A 85 8.11 13.39 -14.46
N LEU A 86 8.49 14.23 -13.49
CA LEU A 86 8.59 15.68 -13.68
C LEU A 86 9.63 16.05 -14.75
N GLY A 87 10.75 15.34 -14.82
CA GLY A 87 11.77 15.51 -15.85
C GLY A 87 11.24 15.16 -17.24
N VAL A 88 10.55 14.04 -17.39
CA VAL A 88 9.92 13.63 -18.66
C VAL A 88 8.84 14.63 -19.08
N MET A 89 7.97 15.06 -18.16
CA MET A 89 6.96 16.09 -18.43
C MET A 89 7.61 17.42 -18.82
N GLY A 90 8.72 17.80 -18.18
CA GLY A 90 9.42 19.06 -18.46
C GLY A 90 10.05 19.15 -19.85
N ILE A 91 10.15 18.03 -20.58
CA ILE A 91 10.66 17.98 -21.96
C ILE A 91 9.49 18.05 -22.98
N VAL A 92 8.24 17.89 -22.54
CA VAL A 92 7.07 17.89 -23.43
C VAL A 92 6.76 19.30 -23.93
N PRO A 93 6.75 19.53 -25.26
CA PRO A 93 6.42 20.82 -25.84
C PRO A 93 4.95 21.19 -25.55
N GLY A 94 4.71 22.43 -25.10
CA GLY A 94 3.39 22.94 -24.74
C GLY A 94 3.16 23.17 -23.24
N MET A 95 4.03 22.66 -22.36
CA MET A 95 3.99 22.93 -20.91
C MET A 95 5.10 23.90 -20.47
N PRO A 96 5.00 24.55 -19.28
CA PRO A 96 6.06 25.39 -18.73
C PRO A 96 7.33 24.59 -18.37
N HIS A 97 8.17 24.28 -19.36
CA HIS A 97 9.38 23.44 -19.23
C HIS A 97 10.25 23.84 -18.04
N PHE A 98 10.48 25.15 -17.87
CA PHE A 98 11.28 25.68 -16.76
C PHE A 98 10.73 25.29 -15.38
N ALA A 99 9.40 25.35 -15.18
CA ALA A 99 8.79 25.01 -13.89
C ALA A 99 8.92 23.51 -13.58
N PHE A 100 8.64 22.65 -14.56
CA PHE A 100 8.73 21.19 -14.39
C PHE A 100 10.17 20.71 -14.19
N LEU A 101 11.13 21.25 -14.95
CA LEU A 101 12.55 20.92 -14.80
C LEU A 101 13.11 21.42 -13.46
N LEU A 102 12.70 22.61 -13.01
CA LEU A 102 13.08 23.11 -11.68
C LEU A 102 12.56 22.19 -10.57
N LEU A 103 11.28 21.80 -10.63
CA LEU A 103 10.69 20.89 -9.65
C LEU A 103 11.33 19.49 -9.72
N ALA A 104 11.67 19.00 -10.91
CA ALA A 104 12.40 17.75 -11.09
C ALA A 104 13.78 17.79 -10.42
N LEU A 105 14.52 18.90 -10.57
CA LEU A 105 15.81 19.09 -9.91
C LEU A 105 15.68 19.17 -8.38
N LEU A 106 14.69 19.90 -7.88
CA LEU A 106 14.44 20.00 -6.43
C LEU A 106 14.05 18.64 -5.83
N ALA A 107 13.14 17.91 -6.47
CA ALA A 107 12.74 16.58 -6.04
C ALA A 107 13.91 15.59 -6.12
N GLY A 108 14.67 15.59 -7.23
CA GLY A 108 15.84 14.72 -7.40
C GLY A 108 16.96 15.03 -6.40
N GLY A 109 17.23 16.31 -6.14
CA GLY A 109 18.18 16.75 -5.13
C GLY A 109 17.75 16.36 -3.71
N GLY A 110 16.45 16.51 -3.39
CA GLY A 110 15.87 16.04 -2.13
C GLY A 110 15.98 14.52 -1.96
N ALA A 111 15.72 13.76 -3.02
CA ALA A 111 15.85 12.30 -3.01
C ALA A 111 17.30 11.86 -2.78
N TYR A 112 18.26 12.51 -3.45
CA TYR A 112 19.69 12.23 -3.28
C TYR A 112 20.16 12.51 -1.85
N TRP A 113 19.77 13.65 -1.27
CA TRP A 113 20.12 14.02 0.10
C TRP A 113 19.54 13.02 1.12
N MET A 114 18.29 12.63 0.94
CA MET A 114 17.60 11.67 1.80
C MET A 114 18.19 10.27 1.68
N HIS A 115 18.51 9.82 0.47
CA HIS A 115 19.18 8.55 0.23
C HIS A 115 20.54 8.50 0.93
N ARG A 116 21.32 9.58 0.86
CA ARG A 116 22.61 9.70 1.59
C ARG A 116 22.42 9.66 3.11
N LYS A 117 21.37 10.29 3.64
CA LYS A 117 21.03 10.27 5.08
C LYS A 117 20.56 8.87 5.55
N GLN A 118 19.82 8.14 4.72
CA GLN A 118 19.37 6.79 5.02
C GLN A 118 20.53 5.78 4.96
N GLN A 119 21.46 5.93 4.01
CA GLN A 119 22.68 5.13 3.95
C GLN A 119 23.57 5.38 5.18
N ALA A 120 23.80 6.64 5.55
CA ALA A 120 24.59 6.96 6.75
C ALA A 120 24.00 6.36 8.04
N LYS A 121 22.67 6.33 8.17
CA LYS A 121 21.98 5.67 9.30
C LYS A 121 22.01 4.15 9.22
N ALA A 122 22.01 3.57 8.01
CA ALA A 122 22.16 2.14 7.81
C ALA A 122 23.59 1.65 8.12
N ASP A 123 24.59 2.47 7.84
CA ASP A 123 26.00 2.20 8.17
C ASP A 123 26.26 2.30 9.68
N GLU A 124 25.63 3.26 10.37
CA GLU A 124 25.72 3.39 11.83
C GLU A 124 25.08 2.20 12.58
N LYS A 125 23.98 1.65 12.04
CA LYS A 125 23.29 0.47 12.58
C LYS A 125 24.05 -0.85 12.33
N ASN A 126 24.97 -0.86 11.38
CA ASN A 126 25.80 -2.01 11.03
C ASN A 126 27.22 -1.95 11.62
N LEU A 127 27.53 -1.03 12.55
CA LEU A 127 28.75 -1.16 13.33
C LEU A 127 28.66 -2.46 14.16
N PRO A 128 29.61 -3.40 13.98
CA PRO A 128 29.68 -4.58 14.82
C PRO A 128 29.80 -4.16 16.28
N ALA A 129 29.01 -4.78 17.15
CA ALA A 129 29.18 -4.74 18.59
C ALA A 129 30.45 -5.49 19.04
N GLU A 130 31.60 -5.17 18.44
CA GLU A 130 32.91 -5.72 18.78
C GLU A 130 34.00 -4.65 18.62
N VAL A 131 34.07 -3.71 19.57
CA VAL A 131 35.35 -3.26 20.15
C VAL A 131 35.11 -3.01 21.64
N GLY A 132 34.66 -4.06 22.33
CA GLY A 132 34.46 -4.11 23.77
C GLY A 132 35.33 -5.18 24.43
N ALA A 133 36.54 -5.44 23.91
CA ALA A 133 37.47 -6.37 24.52
C ALA A 133 38.91 -5.99 24.17
N ASN A 134 39.47 -5.01 24.88
CA ASN A 134 40.77 -5.10 25.56
C ASN A 134 41.20 -3.70 26.03
N SER A 135 40.67 -3.29 27.18
CA SER A 135 40.97 -2.00 27.82
C SER A 135 42.09 -2.09 28.86
N SER A 136 42.93 -3.13 28.85
CA SER A 136 43.99 -3.33 29.85
C SER A 136 45.40 -3.00 29.34
N ASP A 137 45.55 -1.94 28.55
CA ASP A 137 46.87 -1.34 28.31
C ASP A 137 47.00 0.00 29.08
N PRO A 138 47.66 0.01 30.26
CA PRO A 138 47.82 1.21 31.08
C PRO A 138 48.67 2.31 30.41
N LEU A 139 49.45 2.01 29.38
CA LEU A 139 50.35 2.97 28.73
C LEU A 139 49.64 3.96 27.80
N ARG A 140 48.45 3.61 27.26
CA ARG A 140 47.66 4.52 26.41
C ARG A 140 46.89 5.59 27.21
N ARG A 141 46.50 5.30 28.46
CA ARG A 141 45.88 6.30 29.35
C ARG A 141 46.85 7.42 29.72
N GLN A 142 48.12 7.09 29.96
CA GLN A 142 49.14 8.07 30.31
C GLN A 142 49.46 9.03 29.15
N LYS A 143 49.55 8.51 27.91
CA LYS A 143 49.80 9.34 26.72
C LYS A 143 48.63 10.27 26.39
N SER A 144 47.39 9.83 26.64
CA SER A 144 46.19 10.67 26.45
C SER A 144 46.09 11.79 27.49
N SER A 145 46.46 11.53 28.75
CA SER A 145 46.46 12.55 29.80
C SER A 145 47.52 13.63 29.55
N LEU A 146 48.68 13.26 29.00
CA LEU A 146 49.75 14.20 28.68
C LEU A 146 49.41 15.11 27.50
N GLY A 147 48.71 14.57 26.49
CA GLY A 147 48.22 15.34 25.34
C GLY A 147 47.13 16.35 25.71
N MET A 148 46.21 15.99 26.61
CA MET A 148 45.19 16.92 27.12
C MET A 148 45.80 18.07 27.94
N MET A 149 46.86 17.81 28.71
CA MET A 149 47.53 18.85 29.51
C MET A 149 48.25 19.89 28.63
N PHE A 150 48.73 19.48 27.44
CA PHE A 150 49.35 20.39 26.47
C PHE A 150 48.33 21.29 25.75
N ILE A 151 47.11 20.82 25.54
CA ILE A 151 46.04 21.58 24.87
C ILE A 151 45.39 22.61 25.81
N LEU A 152 45.43 22.39 27.12
CA LEU A 152 44.88 23.31 28.13
C LEU A 152 45.83 24.47 28.50
N LEU A 153 47.08 24.46 28.00
CA LEU A 153 48.14 25.43 28.34
C LEU A 153 48.53 26.34 27.16
N MET A 154 47.85 26.23 26.01
CA MET A 154 47.91 27.17 24.87
C MET A 154 46.57 27.89 24.72
#